data_AF-A0A7V3JMA2-F1
#
_entry.id   AF-A0A7V3JMA2-F1
#
_cell.length_a   1.000
_cell.length_b   1.000
_cell.length_c   1.000
_cell.angle_alpha   90.00
_cell.angle_beta   90.00
_cell.angle_gamma   90.00
#
_symmetry.space_group_name_H-M   'P 1'
#
loop_
_entity.id
_entity.type
_entity.pdbx_description
1 polymer ?
#
loop_
_entity_poly.entity_id
_entity_poly.type
_entity_poly.pdbx_seq_one_letter_code
_entity_poly.pdbx_strand_id
1 'polypeptide(L)'
;MAFKRKWVAILGVAAAFWLGDAVGAAKWHGRLALDGGGWWRARFRVVIHNEQDRPAQGDPVAVPIGSQPGQADLVGQQAESVRVCTAGGAELLLALEGPDGSPITHGPIPAHSTLILPAEAGPHQQTIYYVYFDNPRAWEPPDV
;
A
#
# COMPACT_ATOMS: atom_id res chain seq x y z
N MET A 1 -4.09 -4.26 34.95
CA MET A 1 -3.22 -3.16 34.47
C MET A 1 -3.74 -2.72 33.11
N ALA A 2 -4.30 -1.52 33.01
CA ALA A 2 -4.96 -1.02 31.81
C ALA A 2 -3.95 -0.28 30.91
N PHE A 3 -3.76 -0.78 29.69
CA PHE A 3 -2.90 -0.18 28.67
C PHE A 3 -3.60 1.06 28.08
N LYS A 4 -3.09 2.26 28.38
CA LYS A 4 -3.66 3.51 27.86
C LYS A 4 -3.31 3.66 26.38
N ARG A 5 -4.26 3.36 25.48
CA ARG A 5 -4.21 3.75 24.06
C ARG A 5 -4.25 5.28 23.99
N LYS A 6 -3.11 5.90 23.69
CA LYS A 6 -3.04 7.31 23.31
C LYS A 6 -3.33 7.41 21.82
N TRP A 7 -4.58 7.73 21.49
CA TRP A 7 -4.95 8.33 20.22
C TRP A 7 -4.55 9.80 20.28
N VAL A 8 -3.73 10.29 19.36
CA VAL A 8 -3.75 11.63 18.73
C VAL A 8 -2.56 11.71 17.79
N ALA A 9 -2.82 11.76 16.48
CA ALA A 9 -2.06 12.56 15.53
C ALA A 9 -3.01 12.90 14.38
N ILE A 10 -3.31 14.19 14.26
CA ILE A 10 -4.17 14.75 13.22
C ILE A 10 -3.40 14.63 11.91
N LEU A 11 -3.86 13.76 11.01
CA LEU A 11 -3.36 13.67 9.64
C LEU A 11 -3.85 14.89 8.86
N GLY A 12 -3.00 15.92 8.77
CA GLY A 12 -3.18 17.01 7.84
C GLY A 12 -2.78 16.57 6.43
N VAL A 13 -3.76 16.21 5.59
CA VAL A 13 -3.52 16.06 4.16
C VAL A 13 -3.51 17.46 3.55
N ALA A 14 -2.33 18.04 3.37
CA ALA A 14 -2.16 19.27 2.61
C ALA A 14 -2.06 18.92 1.11
N ALA A 15 -3.12 19.19 0.35
CA ALA A 15 -3.05 19.22 -1.11
C ALA A 15 -2.38 20.53 -1.56
N ALA A 16 -1.04 20.56 -1.55
CA ALA A 16 -0.29 21.61 -2.20
C ALA A 16 -0.19 21.30 -3.71
N PHE A 17 -0.81 22.14 -4.55
CA PHE A 17 -0.61 22.14 -6.00
C PHE A 17 0.84 22.58 -6.31
N TRP A 18 1.75 21.61 -6.44
CA TRP A 18 3.07 21.84 -6.98
C TRP A 18 2.99 21.96 -8.51
N LEU A 19 3.39 23.13 -9.02
CA LEU A 19 3.64 23.36 -10.44
C LEU A 19 4.86 22.55 -10.88
N GLY A 20 4.60 21.48 -11.65
CA GLY A 20 5.49 20.96 -12.67
C GLY A 20 6.79 20.30 -12.19
N ASP A 21 6.68 19.05 -11.76
CA ASP A 21 7.73 18.07 -12.07
C ASP A 21 7.15 17.13 -13.13
N ALA A 22 7.77 17.07 -14.30
CA ALA A 22 7.45 16.05 -15.29
C ALA A 22 7.94 14.71 -14.73
N VAL A 23 7.17 14.13 -13.81
CA VAL A 23 7.38 12.76 -13.33
C VAL A 23 7.22 11.88 -14.54
N GLY A 24 8.34 11.54 -15.19
CA GLY A 24 8.38 10.54 -16.24
C GLY A 24 7.63 9.33 -15.71
N ALA A 25 6.62 8.87 -16.45
CA ALA A 25 5.79 7.76 -16.03
C ALA A 25 6.70 6.62 -15.58
N ALA A 26 6.71 6.36 -14.26
CA ALA A 26 7.67 5.43 -13.70
C ALA A 26 7.57 4.12 -14.45
N LYS A 27 8.69 3.46 -14.74
CA LYS A 27 8.64 2.20 -15.47
C LYS A 27 7.75 1.21 -14.70
N TRP A 28 6.88 0.49 -15.40
CA TRP A 28 6.19 -0.65 -14.81
C TRP A 28 7.23 -1.70 -14.44
N HIS A 29 7.14 -2.24 -13.24
CA HIS A 29 7.99 -3.36 -12.85
C HIS A 29 7.48 -4.61 -13.57
N GLY A 30 8.41 -5.36 -14.15
CA GLY A 30 8.10 -6.62 -14.83
C GLY A 30 8.29 -7.80 -13.88
N ARG A 31 7.59 -8.90 -14.14
CA ARG A 31 7.68 -10.19 -13.39
C ARG A 31 7.36 -10.06 -11.90
N LEU A 32 6.14 -9.61 -11.60
CA LEU A 32 5.61 -9.69 -10.25
C LEU A 32 5.33 -11.15 -9.87
N ALA A 33 5.53 -11.50 -8.61
CA ALA A 33 5.43 -12.85 -8.12
C ALA A 33 4.01 -13.40 -8.31
N LEU A 34 3.95 -14.70 -8.66
CA LEU A 34 2.70 -15.47 -8.70
C LEU A 34 1.67 -14.88 -9.69
N ASP A 35 2.14 -14.54 -10.89
CA ASP A 35 1.32 -13.92 -11.93
C ASP A 35 0.24 -14.85 -12.53
N GLY A 36 0.35 -16.17 -12.30
CA GLY A 36 -0.52 -17.20 -12.88
C GLY A 36 -0.61 -17.16 -14.41
N GLY A 37 0.40 -16.59 -15.08
CA GLY A 37 0.43 -16.34 -16.52
C GLY A 37 -0.40 -15.14 -16.98
N GLY A 38 -0.85 -14.29 -16.06
CA GLY A 38 -1.51 -13.02 -16.35
C GLY A 38 -0.57 -11.82 -16.25
N TRP A 39 -1.14 -10.63 -16.33
CA TRP A 39 -0.42 -9.38 -16.09
C TRP A 39 -1.30 -8.43 -15.28
N TRP A 40 -0.65 -7.62 -14.46
CA TRP A 40 -1.28 -6.51 -13.76
C TRP A 40 -1.65 -5.42 -14.77
N ARG A 41 -2.86 -4.86 -14.62
CA ARG A 41 -3.42 -3.89 -15.56
C ARG A 41 -3.61 -2.51 -14.96
N ALA A 42 -3.52 -2.40 -13.63
CA ALA A 42 -3.58 -1.14 -12.93
C ALA A 42 -2.54 -1.05 -11.81
N ARG A 43 -2.18 0.19 -11.47
CA ARG A 43 -1.38 0.50 -10.29
C ARG A 43 -1.63 1.92 -9.82
N PHE A 44 -1.32 2.17 -8.55
CA PHE A 44 -1.19 3.53 -8.01
C PHE A 44 0.10 3.67 -7.19
N ARG A 45 0.50 4.91 -6.94
CA ARG A 45 1.67 5.26 -6.13
C ARG A 45 1.23 5.52 -4.69
N VAL A 46 1.96 4.98 -3.73
CA VAL A 46 1.89 5.33 -2.31
C VAL A 46 3.17 6.05 -1.92
N VAL A 47 3.06 7.16 -1.20
CA VAL A 47 4.20 7.89 -0.64
C VAL A 47 4.07 7.86 0.87
N ILE A 48 5.06 7.27 1.53
CA ILE A 48 5.12 7.22 2.99
C ILE A 48 6.16 8.24 3.43
N HIS A 49 5.74 9.18 4.27
CA HIS A 49 6.61 10.17 4.90
C HIS A 49 6.95 9.71 6.32
N ASN A 50 8.24 9.63 6.63
CA ASN A 50 8.70 9.41 7.98
C ASN A 50 9.03 10.76 8.62
N GLU A 51 8.13 11.28 9.44
CA GLU A 51 8.31 12.54 10.18
C GLU A 51 9.07 12.36 11.51
N GLN A 52 9.52 11.15 11.82
CA GLN A 52 10.21 10.84 13.07
C GLN A 52 11.70 11.21 13.00
N ASP A 53 12.30 11.44 14.16
CA ASP A 53 13.76 11.62 14.32
C ASP A 53 14.56 10.30 14.24
N ARG A 54 13.89 9.18 13.92
CA ARG A 54 14.51 7.86 13.76
C ARG A 54 14.12 7.23 12.42
N PRO A 55 14.89 6.28 11.90
CA PRO A 55 14.48 5.49 10.74
C PRO A 55 13.19 4.71 11.01
N ALA A 56 12.34 4.61 9.99
CA ALA A 56 11.27 3.62 9.89
C ALA A 56 11.84 2.37 9.20
N GLN A 57 11.81 1.23 9.89
CA GLN A 57 12.41 -0.03 9.44
C GLN A 57 11.41 -1.17 9.57
N GLY A 58 10.38 -1.14 8.71
CA GLY A 58 9.27 -2.07 8.75
C GLY A 58 8.13 -1.66 9.69
N ASP A 59 8.14 -0.43 10.20
CA ASP A 59 7.04 0.13 10.99
C ASP A 59 5.74 0.05 10.16
N PRO A 60 4.64 -0.52 10.69
CA PRO A 60 3.43 -0.74 9.91
C PRO A 60 2.70 0.58 9.65
N VAL A 61 2.34 0.81 8.39
CA VAL A 61 1.52 1.94 7.94
C VAL A 61 0.18 1.43 7.45
N ALA A 62 -0.90 1.87 8.10
CA ALA A 62 -2.26 1.58 7.71
C ALA A 62 -2.75 2.58 6.65
N VAL A 63 -3.12 2.09 5.47
CA VAL A 63 -3.72 2.85 4.38
C VAL A 63 -5.19 2.43 4.26
N PRO A 64 -6.16 3.32 4.54
CA PRO A 64 -7.58 2.99 4.40
C PRO A 64 -7.95 2.69 2.95
N ILE A 65 -8.83 1.72 2.72
CA ILE A 65 -9.34 1.34 1.39
C ILE A 65 -10.68 2.01 1.13
N GLY A 66 -10.79 2.69 -0.01
CA GLY A 66 -11.95 3.45 -0.45
C GLY A 66 -11.60 4.44 -1.57
N SER A 67 -12.56 5.27 -1.97
CA SER A 67 -12.45 6.16 -3.13
C SER A 67 -12.15 7.63 -2.78
N GLN A 68 -11.94 7.95 -1.49
CA GLN A 68 -11.66 9.32 -1.07
C GLN A 68 -10.17 9.66 -1.18
N PRO A 69 -9.80 10.96 -1.23
CA PRO A 69 -8.39 11.37 -1.21
C PRO A 69 -7.64 10.77 -0.02
N GLY A 70 -6.45 10.21 -0.28
CA GLY A 70 -5.63 9.54 0.74
C GLY A 70 -6.01 8.08 1.00
N GLN A 71 -7.00 7.53 0.29
CA GLN A 71 -7.39 6.13 0.37
C GLN A 71 -6.85 5.34 -0.83
N ALA A 72 -6.68 4.03 -0.63
CA ALA A 72 -6.38 3.08 -1.70
C ALA A 72 -7.67 2.64 -2.39
N ASP A 73 -7.81 2.94 -3.69
CA ASP A 73 -8.98 2.57 -4.48
C ASP A 73 -8.90 1.09 -4.91
N LEU A 74 -9.15 0.21 -3.95
CA LEU A 74 -9.07 -1.25 -4.09
C LEU A 74 -10.40 -1.96 -3.82
N VAL A 75 -11.49 -1.22 -3.59
CA VAL A 75 -12.80 -1.83 -3.28
C VAL A 75 -13.24 -2.74 -4.44
N GLY A 76 -13.56 -3.99 -4.13
CA GLY A 76 -13.98 -5.01 -5.09
C GLY A 76 -12.85 -5.61 -5.94
N GLN A 77 -11.61 -5.14 -5.80
CA GLN A 77 -10.45 -5.80 -6.42
C GLN A 77 -10.17 -7.13 -5.73
N GLN A 78 -9.58 -8.07 -6.48
CA GLN A 78 -9.20 -9.37 -5.94
C GLN A 78 -7.95 -9.24 -5.07
N ALA A 79 -8.05 -9.65 -3.81
CA ALA A 79 -6.95 -9.56 -2.83
C ALA A 79 -5.70 -10.32 -3.29
N GLU A 80 -5.88 -11.50 -3.88
CA GLU A 80 -4.82 -12.32 -4.44
C GLU A 80 -4.07 -11.63 -5.60
N SER A 81 -4.69 -10.62 -6.21
CA SER A 81 -4.08 -9.80 -7.25
C SER A 81 -3.33 -8.58 -6.72
N VAL A 82 -3.29 -8.31 -5.41
CA VAL A 82 -2.57 -7.12 -4.92
C VAL A 82 -1.08 -7.42 -4.76
N ARG A 83 -0.22 -6.57 -5.31
CA ARG A 83 1.24 -6.62 -5.11
C ARG A 83 1.76 -5.23 -4.77
N VAL A 84 2.78 -5.15 -3.92
CA VAL A 84 3.44 -3.89 -3.57
C VAL A 84 4.90 -3.99 -3.97
N CYS A 85 5.43 -2.95 -4.61
CA CYS A 85 6.84 -2.84 -4.95
C CYS A 85 7.43 -1.54 -4.42
N THR A 86 8.70 -1.57 -4.03
CA THR A 86 9.51 -0.36 -3.93
C THR A 86 9.66 0.32 -5.30
N ALA A 87 10.10 1.58 -5.33
CA ALA A 87 10.41 2.26 -6.58
C ALA A 87 11.50 1.55 -7.43
N GLY A 88 12.34 0.73 -6.80
CA GLY A 88 13.33 -0.11 -7.49
C GLY A 88 12.77 -1.41 -8.06
N GLY A 89 11.51 -1.75 -7.76
CA GLY A 89 10.85 -2.98 -8.21
C GLY A 89 11.05 -4.19 -7.31
N ALA A 90 11.58 -4.02 -6.10
CA ALA A 90 11.58 -5.09 -5.10
C ALA A 90 10.17 -5.26 -4.53
N GLU A 91 9.61 -6.46 -4.62
CA GLU A 91 8.31 -6.77 -4.03
C GLU A 91 8.38 -6.85 -2.50
N LEU A 92 7.39 -6.26 -1.85
CA LEU A 92 7.23 -6.22 -0.41
C LEU A 92 6.04 -7.09 0.01
N LEU A 93 6.15 -7.67 1.20
CA LEU A 93 5.00 -8.27 1.88
C LEU A 93 4.06 -7.18 2.36
N LEU A 94 2.76 -7.48 2.33
CA LEU A 94 1.67 -6.61 2.75
C LEU A 94 0.66 -7.42 3.54
N ALA A 95 -0.21 -6.73 4.28
CA ALA A 95 -1.43 -7.32 4.79
C ALA A 95 -2.65 -6.54 4.29
N LEU A 96 -3.74 -7.25 4.02
CA LEU A 96 -5.06 -6.67 3.82
C LEU A 96 -5.93 -7.13 4.99
N GLU A 97 -6.58 -6.19 5.65
CA GLU A 97 -7.49 -6.45 6.75
C GLU A 97 -8.90 -5.99 6.38
N GLY A 98 -9.90 -6.80 6.72
CA GLY A 98 -11.31 -6.48 6.63
C GLY A 98 -11.71 -5.37 7.59
N PRO A 99 -12.95 -4.84 7.47
CA PRO A 99 -13.47 -3.83 8.38
C PRO A 99 -13.50 -4.26 9.86
N ASP A 100 -13.49 -5.57 10.11
CA ASP A 100 -13.46 -6.20 11.43
C ASP A 100 -12.03 -6.57 11.89
N GLY A 101 -11.00 -6.28 11.09
CA GLY A 101 -9.61 -6.64 11.33
C GLY A 101 -9.24 -8.07 10.94
N SER A 102 -10.16 -8.83 10.30
CA SER A 102 -9.84 -10.17 9.79
C SER A 102 -8.90 -10.09 8.58
N PRO A 103 -7.93 -11.01 8.43
CA PRO A 103 -7.05 -11.03 7.25
C PRO A 103 -7.84 -11.36 5.98
N ILE A 104 -7.52 -10.68 4.89
CA ILE A 104 -8.05 -10.94 3.55
C ILE A 104 -6.89 -11.38 2.66
N THR A 105 -6.88 -12.65 2.28
CA THR A 105 -5.88 -13.22 1.36
C THR A 105 -6.44 -13.53 -0.02
N HIS A 106 -7.77 -13.67 -0.13
CA HIS A 106 -8.45 -14.08 -1.35
C HIS A 106 -9.83 -13.42 -1.49
N GLY A 107 -10.22 -13.16 -2.75
CA GLY A 107 -11.54 -12.67 -3.11
C GLY A 107 -11.65 -11.14 -3.06
N PRO A 108 -12.86 -10.61 -3.26
CA PRO A 108 -13.09 -9.18 -3.42
C PRO A 108 -12.85 -8.43 -2.10
N ILE A 109 -12.04 -7.38 -2.15
CA ILE A 109 -11.74 -6.53 -1.00
C ILE A 109 -12.99 -5.71 -0.61
N PRO A 110 -13.49 -5.82 0.63
CA PRO A 110 -14.60 -5.01 1.12
C PRO A 110 -14.24 -3.51 1.21
N ALA A 111 -15.27 -2.66 1.18
CA ALA A 111 -15.11 -1.26 1.56
C ALA A 111 -14.73 -1.14 3.04
N HIS A 112 -13.98 -0.09 3.40
CA HIS A 112 -13.48 0.15 4.76
C HIS A 112 -12.44 -0.87 5.27
N SER A 113 -11.89 -1.70 4.37
CA SER A 113 -10.70 -2.49 4.63
C SER A 113 -9.45 -1.61 4.80
N THR A 114 -8.35 -2.22 5.22
CA THR A 114 -7.06 -1.57 5.41
C THR A 114 -5.96 -2.31 4.66
N LEU A 115 -5.13 -1.58 3.92
CA LEU A 115 -3.86 -2.07 3.38
C LEU A 115 -2.74 -1.68 4.34
N ILE A 116 -1.96 -2.67 4.80
CA ILE A 116 -0.86 -2.46 5.73
C ILE A 116 0.45 -2.66 5.00
N LEU A 117 1.32 -1.64 5.06
CA LEU A 117 2.60 -1.59 4.37
C LEU A 117 3.76 -1.41 5.36
N PRO A 118 4.91 -2.08 5.16
CA PRO A 118 6.10 -1.82 5.95
C PRO A 118 6.76 -0.52 5.50
N ALA A 119 6.90 0.47 6.37
CA ALA A 119 7.61 1.71 6.04
C ALA A 119 9.13 1.49 6.05
N GLU A 120 9.79 1.87 4.97
CA GLU A 120 11.26 1.87 4.84
C GLU A 120 11.74 3.26 4.45
N ALA A 121 12.06 4.10 5.45
CA ALA A 121 12.52 5.47 5.21
C ALA A 121 13.45 5.94 6.34
N GLY A 122 14.48 6.72 5.99
CA GLY A 122 15.30 7.42 6.98
C GLY A 122 14.51 8.48 7.77
N PRO A 123 15.09 9.07 8.83
CA PRO A 123 14.46 10.17 9.56
C PRO A 123 14.16 11.34 8.62
N HIS A 124 12.96 11.92 8.71
CA HIS A 124 12.52 13.06 7.89
C HIS A 124 12.59 12.81 6.37
N GLN A 125 12.57 11.54 5.95
CA GLN A 125 12.59 11.13 4.55
C GLN A 125 11.28 10.49 4.13
N GLN A 126 11.12 10.30 2.81
CA GLN A 126 9.99 9.60 2.23
C GLN A 126 10.44 8.37 1.44
N THR A 127 9.54 7.39 1.33
CA THR A 127 9.68 6.26 0.41
C THR A 127 8.48 6.17 -0.52
N ILE A 128 8.69 5.56 -1.68
CA ILE A 128 7.69 5.43 -2.73
C ILE A 128 7.46 3.95 -3.00
N TYR A 129 6.20 3.55 -2.88
CA TYR A 129 5.73 2.24 -3.28
C TYR A 129 4.76 2.33 -4.47
N TYR A 130 4.75 1.27 -5.27
CA TYR A 130 3.75 1.04 -6.31
C TYR A 130 2.88 -0.14 -5.90
N VAL A 131 1.58 0.08 -5.80
CA VAL A 131 0.59 -0.96 -5.55
C VAL A 131 -0.01 -1.35 -6.88
N TYR A 132 0.20 -2.60 -7.29
CA TYR A 132 -0.34 -3.19 -8.49
C TYR A 132 -1.58 -4.02 -8.14
N PHE A 133 -2.59 -3.95 -9.00
CA PHE A 133 -3.80 -4.77 -8.91
C PHE A 133 -4.37 -5.09 -10.31
N ASP A 134 -5.50 -5.77 -10.36
CA ASP A 134 -6.22 -6.09 -11.60
C ASP A 134 -5.48 -7.10 -12.50
N ASN A 135 -4.85 -8.11 -11.88
CA ASN A 135 -4.45 -9.35 -12.56
C ASN A 135 -5.45 -10.48 -12.21
N PRO A 136 -6.42 -10.80 -13.08
CA PRO A 136 -7.45 -11.80 -12.79
C PRO A 136 -6.93 -13.25 -12.76
N ARG A 137 -5.64 -13.46 -13.05
CA ARG A 137 -5.00 -14.78 -13.02
C ARG A 137 -3.98 -14.92 -11.88
N ALA A 138 -3.74 -13.87 -11.10
CA ALA A 138 -2.79 -13.92 -10.01
C ALA A 138 -3.17 -15.01 -9.00
N TRP A 139 -2.16 -15.71 -8.48
CA TRP A 139 -2.36 -16.61 -7.35
C TRP A 139 -2.23 -15.86 -6.03
N GLU A 140 -2.82 -16.45 -4.99
CA GLU A 140 -2.70 -15.97 -3.62
C GLU A 140 -1.21 -15.83 -3.24
N PRO A 141 -0.80 -14.70 -2.64
CA PRO A 141 0.51 -14.57 -2.01
C PRO A 141 0.75 -15.72 -1.02
N PRO A 142 1.99 -16.19 -0.85
CA PRO A 142 2.28 -17.22 0.15
C PRO A 142 1.92 -16.69 1.54
N ASP A 143 1.30 -17.54 2.35
CA ASP A 143 1.08 -17.27 3.78
C ASP A 143 2.43 -17.06 4.49
N VAL A 144 2.45 -16.15 5.46
CA VAL A 144 3.56 -15.95 6.42
C VAL A 144 3.18 -16.43 7.81
#